data_AF-A0A3C1WB06-F1
#
_entry.id   AF-A0A3C1WB06-F1
#
_cell.length_a   1.000
_cell.length_b   1.000
_cell.length_c   1.000
_cell.angle_alpha   90.00
_cell.angle_beta   90.00
_cell.angle_gamma   90.00
#
_symmetry.space_group_name_H-M   'P 1'
#
loop_
_entity.id
_entity.type
_entity.pdbx_description
1 polymer ?
#
loop_
_entity_poly.entity_id
_entity_poly.type
_entity_poly.pdbx_seq_one_letter_code
_entity_poly.pdbx_strand_id
1 'polypeptide(L)'
;MVKETIKRVRNEDRKAKKLYTSARSLLVTDQYNQSIDLFLNYLDVYPENHYVPDATYWLGRAYAAKGDRHNAKKVFVGFQHDYVLHHKFSNSLYELAIIEHELKEDKRATLLLKSMIKKFPNHNSIIQAKALLKTIQADQVTKDVTKPESKTKLETTVTK
;
A
#
# COMPACT_ATOMS: atom_id res chain seq x y z
N MET A 1 26.92 18.12 30.09
CA MET A 1 25.65 18.18 29.33
C MET A 1 25.63 17.23 28.14
N VAL A 2 26.55 17.31 27.17
CA VAL A 2 26.54 16.47 25.94
C VAL A 2 26.51 14.95 26.21
N LYS A 3 27.32 14.43 27.14
CA LYS A 3 27.33 12.99 27.48
C LYS A 3 25.99 12.47 28.02
N GLU A 4 25.27 13.30 28.77
CA GLU A 4 23.96 12.92 29.35
C GLU A 4 22.87 12.95 28.27
N THR A 5 22.90 13.94 27.38
CA THR A 5 22.01 14.00 26.21
C THR A 5 22.19 12.79 25.30
N ILE A 6 23.44 12.42 24.97
CA ILE A 6 23.73 11.24 24.13
C ILE A 6 23.21 9.96 24.81
N LYS A 7 23.41 9.83 26.12
CA LYS A 7 22.91 8.68 26.89
C LYS A 7 21.38 8.61 26.87
N ARG A 8 20.70 9.75 27.00
CA ARG A 8 19.23 9.85 26.91
C ARG A 8 18.73 9.43 25.53
N VAL A 9 19.28 10.01 24.46
CA VAL A 9 18.91 9.66 23.07
C VAL A 9 19.12 8.17 22.81
N ARG A 10 20.27 7.62 23.19
CA ARG A 10 20.56 6.18 23.05
C ARG A 10 19.56 5.29 23.81
N ASN A 11 19.10 5.75 24.98
CA ASN A 11 18.12 5.00 25.77
C ASN A 11 16.74 5.05 25.10
N GLU A 12 16.32 6.21 24.57
CA GLU A 12 15.08 6.33 23.80
C GLU A 12 15.12 5.49 22.52
N ASP A 13 16.23 5.50 21.77
CA ASP A 13 16.42 4.64 20.59
C ASP A 13 16.30 3.16 20.93
N ARG A 14 16.81 2.73 22.09
CA ARG A 14 16.68 1.33 22.53
C ARG A 14 15.23 0.98 22.84
N LYS A 15 14.47 1.86 23.50
CA LYS A 15 13.05 1.64 23.79
C LYS A 15 12.23 1.64 22.50
N ALA A 16 12.48 2.59 21.60
CA ALA A 16 11.88 2.68 20.28
C ALA A 16 12.11 1.39 19.50
N LYS A 17 13.37 0.93 19.41
CA LYS A 17 13.72 -0.34 18.76
C LYS A 17 12.97 -1.51 19.37
N LYS A 18 12.90 -1.62 20.69
CA LYS A 18 12.15 -2.69 21.37
C LYS A 18 10.67 -2.68 20.96
N LEU A 19 10.02 -1.52 21.04
CA LEU A 19 8.60 -1.37 20.68
C LEU A 19 8.34 -1.73 19.21
N TYR A 20 9.17 -1.23 18.29
CA TYR A 20 9.13 -1.57 16.86
C TYR A 20 9.27 -3.09 16.64
N THR A 21 10.27 -3.73 17.26
CA THR A 21 10.49 -5.17 17.10
C THR A 21 9.35 -6.01 17.70
N SER A 22 8.75 -5.57 18.81
CA SER A 22 7.58 -6.23 19.39
C SER A 22 6.36 -6.12 18.48
N ALA A 23 6.06 -4.92 17.96
CA ALA A 23 4.99 -4.73 16.98
C ALA A 23 5.18 -5.62 15.75
N ARG A 24 6.43 -5.76 15.28
CA ARG A 24 6.78 -6.64 14.17
C ARG A 24 6.53 -8.11 14.46
N SER A 25 6.96 -8.57 15.63
CA SER A 25 6.77 -9.97 16.06
C SER A 25 5.29 -10.33 16.12
N LEU A 26 4.43 -9.43 16.60
CA LEU A 26 2.99 -9.64 16.65
C LEU A 26 2.39 -9.83 15.24
N LEU A 27 2.80 -9.02 14.26
CA LEU A 27 2.36 -9.20 12.88
C LEU A 27 2.82 -10.54 12.27
N VAL A 28 4.02 -11.01 12.62
CA VAL A 28 4.53 -12.32 12.13
C VAL A 28 3.80 -13.50 12.78
N THR A 29 3.21 -13.29 13.96
CA THR A 29 2.46 -14.31 14.72
C THR A 29 0.95 -14.10 14.62
N ASP A 30 0.50 -13.43 13.56
CA ASP A 30 -0.90 -13.16 13.22
C ASP A 30 -1.73 -12.40 14.26
N GLN A 31 -1.06 -11.78 15.24
CA GLN A 31 -1.65 -10.92 16.26
C GLN A 31 -1.86 -9.50 15.70
N TYR A 32 -2.69 -9.37 14.66
CA TYR A 32 -2.78 -8.15 13.86
C TYR A 32 -3.26 -6.93 14.63
N ASN A 33 -4.29 -7.07 15.48
CA ASN A 33 -4.81 -5.95 16.28
C ASN A 33 -3.74 -5.38 17.21
N GLN A 34 -3.08 -6.25 17.99
CA GLN A 34 -2.03 -5.83 18.92
C GLN A 34 -0.81 -5.25 18.17
N SER A 35 -0.50 -5.79 16.98
CA SER A 35 0.54 -5.23 16.12
C SER A 35 0.21 -3.81 15.67
N ILE A 36 -1.02 -3.58 15.21
CA ILE A 36 -1.52 -2.25 14.82
C ILE A 36 -1.41 -1.28 16.00
N ASP A 37 -1.92 -1.67 17.17
CA ASP A 37 -1.88 -0.82 18.36
C ASP A 37 -0.44 -0.44 18.76
N LEU A 38 0.49 -1.39 18.73
CA LEU A 38 1.90 -1.10 19.03
C LEU A 38 2.58 -0.25 17.96
N PHE A 39 2.25 -0.40 16.67
CA PHE A 39 2.78 0.47 15.63
C PHE A 39 2.23 1.89 15.73
N LEU A 40 0.94 2.07 16.01
CA LEU A 40 0.35 3.38 16.25
C LEU A 40 1.00 4.06 17.46
N ASN A 41 1.15 3.34 18.57
CA ASN A 41 1.85 3.83 19.75
C ASN A 41 3.33 4.18 19.45
N TYR A 42 4.01 3.37 18.62
CA TYR A 42 5.38 3.68 18.21
C TYR A 42 5.47 5.00 17.42
N LEU A 43 4.55 5.21 16.47
CA LEU A 43 4.53 6.42 15.66
C LEU A 43 4.15 7.67 16.46
N ASP A 44 3.35 7.53 17.52
CA ASP A 44 2.99 8.61 18.44
C ASP A 44 4.13 8.97 19.41
N VAL A 45 4.76 7.96 20.02
CA VAL A 45 5.78 8.17 21.06
C VAL A 45 7.16 8.50 20.46
N TYR A 46 7.46 8.01 19.25
CA TYR A 46 8.78 8.16 18.61
C TYR A 46 8.69 8.71 17.17
N PRO A 47 8.02 9.87 16.94
CA PRO A 47 7.74 10.39 15.59
C PRO A 47 8.99 10.77 14.78
N GLU A 48 10.11 11.03 15.44
CA GLU A 48 11.40 11.40 14.82
C GLU A 48 12.40 10.23 14.76
N ASN A 49 12.01 9.03 15.19
CA ASN A 49 12.95 7.91 15.21
C ASN A 49 13.16 7.32 13.81
N HIS A 50 14.37 6.83 13.54
CA HIS A 50 14.75 6.36 12.21
C HIS A 50 13.94 5.15 11.69
N TYR A 51 13.25 4.39 12.55
CA TYR A 51 12.34 3.32 12.08
C TYR A 51 10.92 3.81 11.75
N VAL A 52 10.62 5.11 11.83
CA VAL A 52 9.28 5.64 11.50
C VAL A 52 8.79 5.28 10.10
N PRO A 53 9.60 5.39 9.02
CA PRO A 53 9.20 4.90 7.70
C PRO A 53 8.93 3.39 7.73
N ASP A 54 9.82 2.59 8.31
CA ASP A 54 9.62 1.14 8.44
C ASP A 54 8.33 0.80 9.20
N ALA A 55 8.11 1.41 10.36
CA ALA A 55 6.92 1.22 11.19
C ALA A 55 5.65 1.58 10.42
N THR A 56 5.66 2.67 9.65
CA THR A 56 4.53 3.08 8.80
C THR A 56 4.25 2.02 7.72
N TYR A 57 5.29 1.51 7.04
CA TYR A 57 5.13 0.43 6.07
C TYR A 57 4.50 -0.82 6.69
N TRP A 58 4.98 -1.21 7.87
CA TRP A 58 4.50 -2.41 8.54
C TRP A 58 3.12 -2.24 9.16
N LEU A 59 2.74 -1.03 9.57
CA LEU A 59 1.37 -0.69 9.95
C LEU A 59 0.40 -0.90 8.78
N GLY A 60 0.75 -0.41 7.59
CA GLY A 60 -0.06 -0.63 6.39
C GLY A 60 -0.24 -2.12 6.09
N ARG A 61 0.85 -2.89 6.21
CA ARG A 61 0.81 -4.36 6.09
C ARG A 61 0.01 -5.04 7.18
N ALA A 62 -0.01 -4.53 8.41
CA ALA A 62 -0.79 -5.08 9.51
C ALA A 62 -2.30 -4.88 9.27
N TYR A 63 -2.70 -3.69 8.84
CA TYR A 63 -4.09 -3.44 8.40
C TYR A 63 -4.49 -4.34 7.23
N ALA A 64 -3.61 -4.51 6.24
CA ALA A 64 -3.86 -5.41 5.12
C ALA A 64 -3.98 -6.88 5.59
N ALA A 65 -3.10 -7.35 6.48
CA ALA A 65 -3.21 -8.72 7.01
C ALA A 65 -4.51 -8.94 7.80
N LYS A 66 -4.98 -7.93 8.55
CA LYS A 66 -6.25 -7.95 9.27
C LYS A 66 -7.51 -7.98 8.37
N GLY A 67 -7.38 -7.60 7.10
CA GLY A 67 -8.54 -7.42 6.21
C GLY A 67 -9.01 -5.97 6.07
N ASP A 68 -8.41 -5.03 6.80
CA ASP A 68 -8.82 -3.62 6.80
C ASP A 68 -8.16 -2.85 5.65
N ARG A 69 -8.77 -2.97 4.47
CA ARG A 69 -8.26 -2.37 3.23
C ARG A 69 -8.30 -0.85 3.24
N HIS A 70 -9.28 -0.23 3.88
CA HIS A 70 -9.41 1.23 3.92
C HIS A 70 -8.29 1.87 4.74
N ASN A 71 -7.99 1.34 5.93
CA ASN A 71 -6.88 1.85 6.72
C ASN A 71 -5.52 1.51 6.09
N ALA A 72 -5.37 0.31 5.51
CA ALA A 72 -4.16 -0.04 4.77
C ALA A 72 -3.89 0.93 3.61
N LYS A 73 -4.93 1.26 2.82
CA LYS A 73 -4.87 2.26 1.75
C LYS A 73 -4.42 3.62 2.27
N LYS A 74 -5.04 4.12 3.35
CA LYS A 74 -4.68 5.43 3.94
C LYS A 74 -3.20 5.46 4.33
N VAL A 75 -2.70 4.41 4.99
CA VAL A 75 -1.30 4.32 5.41
C VAL A 75 -0.36 4.28 4.21
N PHE A 76 -0.63 3.45 3.20
CA PHE A 76 0.27 3.35 2.04
C PHE A 76 0.22 4.56 1.11
N VAL A 77 -0.92 5.26 1.01
CA VAL A 77 -0.99 6.56 0.31
C VAL A 77 -0.10 7.58 1.01
N GLY A 78 -0.17 7.68 2.34
CA GLY A 78 0.73 8.53 3.13
C GLY A 78 2.19 8.12 2.92
N PHE A 79 2.49 6.82 2.99
CA PHE A 79 3.85 6.32 2.76
C PHE A 79 4.41 6.73 1.39
N GLN A 80 3.60 6.65 0.34
CA GLN A 80 3.98 7.04 -1.02
C GLN A 80 4.19 8.54 -1.17
N HIS A 81 3.57 9.36 -0.32
CA HIS A 81 3.78 10.79 -0.28
C HIS A 81 5.05 11.17 0.51
N ASP A 82 5.19 10.60 1.71
CA ASP A 82 6.17 11.05 2.70
C ASP A 82 7.55 10.40 2.51
N TYR A 83 7.62 9.18 1.96
CA TYR A 83 8.83 8.35 1.96
C TYR A 83 9.30 7.96 0.56
N VAL A 84 9.34 8.93 -0.36
CA VAL A 84 9.67 8.73 -1.79
C VAL A 84 11.07 8.16 -2.07
N LEU A 85 12.03 8.38 -1.16
CA LEU A 85 13.41 7.86 -1.28
C LEU A 85 13.65 6.59 -0.46
N HIS A 86 12.65 6.11 0.29
CA HIS A 86 12.84 4.98 1.18
C HIS A 86 12.94 3.66 0.39
N HIS A 87 13.77 2.72 0.85
CA HIS A 87 14.00 1.44 0.17
C HIS A 87 12.73 0.57 0.05
N LYS A 88 11.67 0.87 0.83
CA LYS A 88 10.36 0.20 0.73
C LYS A 88 9.37 0.90 -0.18
N PHE A 89 9.74 2.00 -0.83
CA PHE A 89 8.86 2.75 -1.72
C PHE A 89 8.31 1.89 -2.87
N SER A 90 9.17 1.09 -3.51
CA SER A 90 8.74 0.17 -4.57
C SER A 90 7.84 -0.96 -4.05
N ASN A 91 8.09 -1.44 -2.82
CA ASN A 91 7.24 -2.44 -2.19
C ASN A 91 5.85 -1.87 -1.90
N SER A 92 5.75 -0.66 -1.34
CA SER A 92 4.46 -0.05 -1.01
C SER A 92 3.65 0.35 -2.24
N LEU A 93 4.28 0.62 -3.39
CA LEU A 93 3.56 0.75 -4.66
C LEU A 93 2.77 -0.51 -5.00
N TYR A 94 3.39 -1.68 -4.83
CA TYR A 94 2.74 -2.95 -5.13
C TYR A 94 1.65 -3.29 -4.11
N GLU A 95 1.94 -3.13 -2.82
CA GLU A 95 0.95 -3.33 -1.74
C GLU A 95 -0.28 -2.43 -1.95
N LEU A 96 -0.07 -1.14 -2.25
CA LEU A 96 -1.16 -0.21 -2.52
C LEU A 96 -1.94 -0.59 -3.77
N ALA A 97 -1.28 -1.06 -4.84
CA ALA A 97 -1.97 -1.52 -6.04
C ALA A 97 -2.89 -2.72 -5.77
N ILE A 98 -2.45 -3.68 -4.96
CA ILE A 98 -3.28 -4.81 -4.53
C ILE A 98 -4.50 -4.30 -3.77
N ILE A 99 -4.28 -3.43 -2.78
CA ILE A 99 -5.35 -2.88 -1.94
C ILE A 99 -6.37 -2.09 -2.78
N GLU A 100 -5.91 -1.26 -3.71
CA GLU A 100 -6.81 -0.51 -4.61
C GLU A 100 -7.64 -1.48 -5.48
N HIS A 101 -7.05 -2.55 -5.99
CA HIS A 101 -7.78 -3.56 -6.76
C HIS A 101 -8.82 -4.31 -5.90
N GLU A 102 -8.47 -4.71 -4.67
CA GLU A 102 -9.40 -5.36 -3.73
C GLU A 102 -10.57 -4.44 -3.38
N LEU A 103 -10.33 -3.12 -3.31
CA LEU A 103 -11.34 -2.08 -3.13
C LEU A 103 -12.10 -1.73 -4.43
N LYS A 104 -11.87 -2.45 -5.53
CA LYS A 104 -12.49 -2.22 -6.86
C LYS A 104 -12.13 -0.88 -7.51
N GLU A 105 -11.03 -0.27 -7.07
CA GLU A 105 -10.45 0.95 -7.63
C GLU A 105 -9.42 0.63 -8.74
N ASP A 106 -9.84 -0.17 -9.71
CA ASP A 106 -8.97 -0.77 -10.76
C ASP A 106 -8.20 0.28 -11.58
N LYS A 107 -8.77 1.47 -11.78
CA LYS A 107 -8.10 2.59 -12.45
C LYS A 107 -6.87 3.05 -11.66
N ARG A 108 -6.97 3.16 -10.34
CA ARG A 108 -5.85 3.54 -9.46
C ARG A 108 -4.81 2.43 -9.40
N ALA A 109 -5.25 1.18 -9.22
CA ALA A 109 -4.37 0.01 -9.24
C ALA A 109 -3.54 -0.06 -10.54
N THR A 110 -4.19 0.13 -11.69
CA THR A 110 -3.54 0.17 -13.01
C THR A 110 -2.44 1.22 -13.10
N LEU A 111 -2.70 2.44 -12.61
CA LEU A 111 -1.71 3.53 -12.63
C LEU A 111 -0.49 3.20 -11.75
N LEU A 112 -0.71 2.65 -10.56
CA LEU A 112 0.35 2.24 -9.65
C LEU A 112 1.21 1.12 -10.24
N LEU A 113 0.59 0.08 -10.81
CA LEU A 113 1.30 -1.04 -11.45
C LEU A 113 2.13 -0.58 -12.64
N LYS A 114 1.57 0.27 -13.53
CA LYS A 114 2.31 0.83 -14.66
C LYS A 114 3.50 1.68 -14.20
N SER A 115 3.30 2.51 -13.17
CA SER A 115 4.38 3.31 -12.56
C SER A 115 5.49 2.42 -12.01
N MET A 116 5.13 1.38 -11.26
CA MET A 116 6.07 0.43 -10.68
C MET A 116 6.87 -0.32 -11.76
N ILE A 117 6.20 -0.86 -12.79
CA ILE A 117 6.85 -1.59 -13.89
C ILE A 117 7.83 -0.68 -14.65
N LYS A 118 7.48 0.59 -14.84
CA LYS A 118 8.33 1.57 -15.52
C LYS A 118 9.54 1.97 -14.67
N LYS A 119 9.34 2.25 -13.38
CA LYS A 119 10.37 2.82 -12.50
C LYS A 119 11.27 1.76 -11.85
N PHE A 120 10.77 0.56 -11.63
CA PHE A 120 11.46 -0.50 -10.87
C PHE A 120 11.45 -1.85 -11.59
N PRO A 121 11.88 -1.94 -12.86
CA PRO A 121 11.73 -3.14 -13.70
C PRO A 121 12.41 -4.41 -13.16
N ASN A 122 13.38 -4.27 -12.24
CA ASN A 122 14.13 -5.38 -11.63
C ASN A 122 13.64 -5.74 -10.21
N HIS A 123 12.51 -5.19 -9.77
CA HIS A 123 11.96 -5.46 -8.44
C HIS A 123 11.42 -6.90 -8.33
N ASN A 124 11.55 -7.51 -7.14
CA ASN A 124 11.18 -8.91 -6.92
C ASN A 124 9.70 -9.24 -7.23
N SER A 125 8.80 -8.27 -7.08
CA SER A 125 7.37 -8.41 -7.39
C SER A 125 6.97 -8.02 -8.82
N ILE A 126 7.90 -7.73 -9.74
CA ILE A 126 7.53 -7.24 -11.09
C ILE A 126 6.76 -8.26 -11.91
N ILE A 127 7.04 -9.54 -11.75
CA ILE A 127 6.30 -10.60 -12.45
C ILE A 127 4.84 -10.60 -12.00
N GLN A 128 4.62 -10.53 -10.68
CA GLN A 128 3.29 -10.48 -10.08
C GLN A 128 2.56 -9.18 -10.41
N ALA A 129 3.27 -8.03 -10.43
CA ALA A 129 2.70 -6.75 -10.85
C ALA A 129 2.21 -6.77 -12.30
N LYS A 130 2.99 -7.36 -13.22
CA LYS A 130 2.58 -7.54 -14.63
C LYS A 130 1.37 -8.47 -14.74
N ALA A 131 1.35 -9.56 -13.97
CA ALA A 131 0.23 -10.51 -13.97
C ALA A 131 -1.07 -9.84 -13.48
N LEU A 132 -1.02 -9.13 -12.34
CA LEU A 132 -2.17 -8.41 -11.80
C LEU A 132 -2.68 -7.34 -12.78
N LEU A 133 -1.78 -6.60 -13.43
CA LEU A 133 -2.14 -5.61 -14.44
C LEU A 133 -2.90 -6.23 -15.62
N LYS A 134 -2.46 -7.42 -16.08
CA LYS A 134 -3.13 -8.16 -17.15
C LYS A 134 -4.51 -8.64 -16.73
N THR A 135 -4.65 -9.15 -15.51
CA THR A 135 -5.94 -9.57 -14.95
C THR A 135 -6.93 -8.42 -14.91
N ILE A 136 -6.53 -7.27 -14.35
CA ILE A 136 -7.39 -6.08 -14.29
C ILE A 136 -7.84 -5.66 -15.69
N GLN A 137 -6.94 -5.66 -16.68
CA GLN A 137 -7.29 -5.28 -18.05
C GLN A 137 -8.28 -6.25 -18.71
N ALA A 138 -8.10 -7.56 -18.50
CA ALA A 138 -9.04 -8.56 -19.02
C ALA A 138 -10.45 -8.37 -18.43
N ASP A 139 -10.54 -8.09 -17.13
CA ASP A 139 -11.82 -7.85 -16.44
C ASP A 139 -12.54 -6.58 -16.92
N GLN A 140 -11.80 -5.57 -17.40
CA GLN A 140 -12.41 -4.36 -17.96
C GLN A 140 -12.95 -4.62 -19.38
N VAL A 141 -12.23 -5.39 -20.21
CA VAL A 141 -12.68 -5.77 -21.56
C VAL A 141 -13.98 -6.56 -21.48
N THR A 142 -14.13 -7.50 -20.55
CA THR A 142 -15.36 -8.29 -20.40
C THR A 142 -16.56 -7.44 -19.92
N LYS A 143 -16.32 -6.44 -19.06
CA LYS A 143 -17.36 -5.48 -18.63
C LYS A 143 -17.81 -4.56 -19.76
N ASP A 144 -16.89 -4.12 -20.62
CA ASP A 144 -17.23 -3.26 -21.76
C ASP A 144 -17.98 -4.02 -22.87
N VAL A 145 -17.64 -5.29 -23.12
CA VAL A 145 -18.32 -6.15 -24.12
C VAL A 145 -19.74 -6.56 -23.67
N THR A 146 -20.03 -6.60 -22.36
CA THR A 146 -21.34 -6.99 -21.82
C THR A 146 -22.32 -5.83 -21.64
N LYS A 147 -21.90 -4.59 -21.94
CA LYS A 147 -22.82 -3.44 -22.00
C LYS A 147 -23.59 -3.53 -23.33
N PRO A 148 -24.93 -3.69 -23.33
CA PRO A 148 -25.67 -3.83 -24.59
C PRO A 148 -25.45 -2.57 -25.42
N GLU A 149 -24.88 -2.73 -26.61
CA GLU A 149 -24.87 -1.70 -27.63
C GLU A 149 -26.31 -1.26 -27.84
N SER A 150 -26.65 -0.06 -27.39
CA SER A 150 -27.89 0.60 -27.76
C SER A 150 -27.82 0.85 -29.26
N LYS A 151 -28.30 -0.13 -30.05
CA LYS A 151 -28.45 -0.02 -31.49
C LYS A 151 -29.38 1.15 -31.77
N THR A 152 -28.80 2.30 -32.12
CA THR A 152 -29.48 3.44 -32.70
C THR A 152 -30.18 2.94 -33.97
N LYS A 153 -31.51 2.84 -33.92
CA LYS A 153 -32.32 2.55 -35.10
C LYS A 153 -32.12 3.68 -36.11
N LEU A 154 -31.54 3.33 -37.26
CA LEU A 154 -31.65 4.12 -38.48
C LEU A 154 -33.13 4.07 -38.91
N GLU A 155 -33.88 5.14 -38.63
CA GLU A 155 -35.17 5.37 -39.29
C GLU A 155 -34.92 5.84 -40.72
N THR A 156 -34.97 4.89 -41.65
CA THR A 156 -35.20 5.13 -43.07
C THR A 156 -36.61 5.68 -43.25
N THR A 157 -36.74 6.99 -43.42
CA THR A 157 -37.96 7.60 -43.98
C THR A 157 -37.92 7.45 -45.50
N VAL A 158 -38.67 6.47 -46.00
CA VAL A 158 -39.09 6.36 -47.40
C VAL A 158 -40.61 6.46 -47.42
N THR A 159 -41.15 7.48 -48.08
CA THR A 159 -42.48 7.68 -48.72
C THR A 159 -42.95 9.13 -48.47
N LYS A 160 -43.52 9.88 -49.41
CA LYS A 160 -43.91 9.68 -50.82
C LYS A 160 -44.06 11.07 -51.44
#